data_AF-A0A8H4V934-F1
#
_entry.id   AF-A0A8H4V934-F1
#
_cell.length_a   1.000
_cell.length_b   1.000
_cell.length_c   1.000
_cell.angle_alpha   90.00
_cell.angle_beta   90.00
_cell.angle_gamma   90.00
#
_symmetry.space_group_name_H-M   'P 1'
#
loop_
_entity.id
_entity.type
_entity.pdbx_description
1 polymer ?
#
loop_
_entity_poly.entity_id
_entity_poly.type
_entity_poly.pdbx_seq_one_letter_code
_entity_poly.pdbx_strand_id
1 'polypeptide(L)'
;MSSPVAKAARRVTHELHGVVVSAGLMEKTVKVRVGGQMWNKVVKKWFADPKHYLVHDPNSSLRTGDVVSIVPGWPTSQRKRHVVKHIIAPYGVPIDERPPVPTLEERIAEREAKKAAKDQRKADRMQDLEKPGRGVGEEVEDTREQPRTEENSSSEVD
;
A
#
# COMPACT_ATOMS: atom_id res chain seq x y z
N MET A 1 -1.01 -2.30 -20.44
CA MET A 1 0.46 -2.44 -20.40
C MET A 1 0.94 -2.54 -18.96
N SER A 2 1.58 -3.64 -18.56
CA SER A 2 2.01 -3.83 -17.16
C SER A 2 3.08 -2.85 -16.73
N SER A 3 3.00 -2.36 -15.49
CA SER A 3 3.94 -1.36 -14.96
C SER A 3 5.38 -1.91 -14.87
N PRO A 4 6.43 -1.07 -15.02
CA PRO A 4 7.82 -1.53 -14.89
C PRO A 4 8.11 -2.23 -13.56
N VAL A 5 7.46 -1.77 -12.48
CA VAL A 5 7.57 -2.38 -11.15
C VAL A 5 6.90 -3.76 -11.11
N ALA A 6 5.72 -3.92 -11.71
CA ALA A 6 5.06 -5.22 -11.81
C ALA A 6 5.91 -6.22 -12.62
N LYS A 7 6.51 -5.78 -13.73
CA LYS A 7 7.47 -6.58 -14.50
C LYS A 7 8.69 -6.98 -13.65
N ALA A 8 9.24 -6.04 -12.88
CA ALA A 8 10.38 -6.33 -12.00
C ALA A 8 10.01 -7.32 -10.89
N ALA A 9 8.85 -7.15 -10.27
CA ALA A 9 8.36 -8.03 -9.21
C ALA A 9 8.19 -9.48 -9.68
N ARG A 10 7.67 -9.70 -10.90
CA ARG A 10 7.53 -11.04 -11.50
C ARG A 10 8.87 -11.72 -11.83
N ARG A 11 9.96 -10.96 -11.97
CA ARG A 11 11.30 -11.52 -12.22
C ARG A 11 12.01 -12.00 -10.96
N VAL A 12 11.54 -11.61 -9.78
CA VAL A 12 12.19 -11.96 -8.52
C VAL A 12 11.89 -13.42 -8.18
N THR A 13 12.95 -14.22 -8.09
CA THR A 13 12.87 -15.64 -7.76
C THR A 13 13.33 -15.98 -6.34
N HIS A 14 14.18 -15.13 -5.75
CA HIS A 14 14.76 -15.40 -4.43
C HIS A 14 13.95 -14.73 -3.32
N GLU A 15 13.85 -15.46 -2.21
CA GLU A 15 13.21 -15.05 -0.97
C GLU A 15 14.26 -14.89 0.13
N LEU A 16 14.03 -13.93 1.02
CA LEU A 16 14.85 -13.71 2.20
C LEU A 16 14.01 -14.03 3.42
N HIS A 17 14.49 -14.91 4.27
CA HIS A 17 13.83 -15.23 5.54
C HIS A 17 14.43 -14.37 6.64
N GLY A 18 13.57 -13.80 7.48
CA GLY A 18 14.00 -12.90 8.53
C GLY A 18 13.01 -12.83 9.69
N VAL A 19 13.43 -12.13 10.73
CA VAL A 19 12.63 -11.90 11.93
C VAL A 19 12.25 -10.43 12.01
N VAL A 20 10.99 -10.15 12.32
CA VAL A 20 10.50 -8.79 12.53
C VAL A 20 11.07 -8.25 13.84
N VAL A 21 11.87 -7.18 13.74
CA VAL A 21 12.52 -6.51 14.89
C VAL A 21 11.63 -5.41 15.46
N SER A 22 10.93 -4.68 14.59
CA SER A 22 9.94 -3.69 15.03
C SER A 22 8.76 -3.61 14.06
N ALA A 23 7.56 -3.63 14.65
CA ALA A 23 6.28 -3.41 13.99
C ALA A 23 5.48 -2.34 14.75
N GLY A 24 4.52 -1.68 14.09
CA GLY A 24 3.62 -0.70 14.70
C GLY A 24 4.18 0.72 14.88
N LEU A 25 5.48 0.94 14.67
CA LEU A 25 6.09 2.27 14.73
C LEU A 25 5.83 3.11 13.47
N MET A 26 5.58 2.45 12.34
CA MET A 26 5.35 3.09 11.04
C MET A 26 4.18 2.42 10.35
N GLU A 27 3.33 3.20 9.68
CA GLU A 27 2.20 2.65 8.94
C GLU A 27 2.69 1.75 7.79
N LYS A 28 2.08 0.56 7.64
CA LYS A 28 2.32 -0.38 6.54
C LYS A 28 3.81 -0.71 6.29
N THR A 29 4.59 -0.70 7.37
CA THR A 29 6.05 -0.84 7.33
C THR A 29 6.55 -1.57 8.56
N VAL A 30 7.46 -2.51 8.35
CA VAL A 30 8.17 -3.19 9.44
C VAL A 30 9.66 -3.20 9.20
N LYS A 31 10.45 -3.30 10.28
CA LYS A 31 11.89 -3.52 10.21
C LYS A 31 12.17 -5.00 10.38
N VAL A 32 12.74 -5.65 9.36
CA VAL A 32 13.06 -7.08 9.35
C VAL A 32 14.57 -7.28 9.41
N ARG A 33 15.04 -8.18 10.28
CA ARG A 33 16.44 -8.64 10.32
C ARG A 33 16.57 -9.92 9.50
N VAL A 34 17.42 -9.88 8.49
CA VAL A 34 17.76 -11.02 7.63
C VAL A 34 19.17 -11.51 8.00
N GLY A 35 19.35 -12.83 8.00
CA GLY A 35 20.66 -13.45 8.19
C GLY A 35 21.60 -13.14 7.03
N GLY A 36 22.87 -12.87 7.35
CA GLY A 36 23.91 -12.70 6.36
C GLY A 36 25.23 -13.19 6.93
N GLN A 37 26.19 -13.47 6.04
CA GLN A 37 27.54 -13.85 6.42
C GLN A 37 28.54 -13.03 5.62
N MET A 38 29.63 -12.65 6.27
CA MET A 38 30.74 -11.92 5.68
C MET A 38 32.04 -12.71 5.87
N TRP A 39 32.78 -12.88 4.78
CA TRP A 39 34.11 -13.51 4.82
C TRP A 39 35.17 -12.49 5.24
N ASN A 40 35.85 -12.76 6.36
CA ASN A 40 37.02 -12.00 6.74
C ASN A 40 38.27 -12.59 6.06
N LYS A 41 38.88 -11.85 5.13
CA LYS A 41 40.05 -12.29 4.35
C LYS A 41 41.31 -12.53 5.20
N VAL A 42 41.47 -11.78 6.29
CA VAL A 42 42.65 -11.87 7.17
C VAL A 42 42.56 -13.11 8.05
N VAL A 43 41.43 -13.27 8.73
CA VAL A 43 41.19 -14.38 9.67
C VAL A 43 40.77 -15.67 8.93
N LYS A 44 40.41 -15.56 7.64
CA LYS A 44 39.90 -16.67 6.79
C LYS A 44 38.73 -17.41 7.45
N LYS A 45 37.78 -16.63 8.00
CA LYS A 45 36.59 -17.15 8.69
C LYS A 45 35.35 -16.37 8.29
N TRP A 46 34.22 -17.08 8.21
CA TRP A 46 32.89 -16.49 8.05
C TRP A 46 32.37 -15.96 9.40
N PHE A 47 31.94 -14.70 9.39
CA PHE A 47 31.28 -14.06 10.52
C PHE A 47 29.82 -13.74 10.17
N ALA A 48 28.96 -13.71 11.18
CA ALA A 48 27.57 -13.28 11.01
C ALA A 48 27.52 -11.77 10.72
N ASP A 49 26.81 -11.40 9.65
CA ASP A 49 26.56 -10.02 9.22
C ASP A 49 25.05 -9.84 8.98
N PRO A 50 24.24 -9.74 10.05
CA PRO A 50 22.80 -9.59 9.92
C PRO A 50 22.45 -8.20 9.34
N LYS A 51 21.54 -8.18 8.38
CA LYS A 51 21.10 -6.94 7.70
C LYS A 51 19.68 -6.58 8.08
N HIS A 52 19.41 -5.28 8.20
CA HIS A 52 18.08 -4.77 8.48
C HIS A 52 17.47 -4.13 7.24
N TYR A 53 16.25 -4.54 6.90
CA TYR A 53 15.49 -3.97 5.79
C TYR A 53 14.20 -3.35 6.27
N LEU A 54 13.82 -2.23 5.64
CA LEU A 54 12.46 -1.71 5.75
C LEU A 54 11.59 -2.42 4.72
N VAL A 55 10.61 -3.14 5.22
CA VAL A 55 9.73 -4.00 4.43
C VAL A 55 8.33 -3.42 4.42
N HIS A 56 7.69 -3.45 3.27
CA HIS A 56 6.30 -3.04 3.11
C HIS A 56 5.36 -4.17 3.52
N ASP A 57 4.46 -3.88 4.45
CA ASP A 57 3.35 -4.75 4.88
C ASP A 57 2.03 -4.02 4.54
N PRO A 58 1.36 -4.36 3.42
CA PRO A 58 0.20 -3.62 2.93
C PRO A 58 -0.96 -3.54 3.94
N ASN A 59 -1.20 -4.61 4.67
CA ASN A 59 -2.35 -4.76 5.56
C ASN A 59 -1.98 -4.67 7.05
N SER A 60 -0.72 -4.35 7.39
CA SER A 60 -0.23 -4.25 8.78
C SER A 60 -0.52 -5.52 9.61
N SER A 61 -0.32 -6.67 8.96
CA SER A 61 -0.55 -8.02 9.48
C SER A 61 0.51 -8.48 10.48
N LEU A 62 1.70 -7.89 10.44
CA LEU A 62 2.86 -8.37 11.20
C LEU A 62 2.95 -7.80 12.62
N ARG A 63 3.58 -8.56 13.51
CA ARG A 63 3.93 -8.20 14.88
C ARG A 63 5.43 -8.40 15.11
N THR A 64 5.96 -7.73 16.14
CA THR A 64 7.36 -7.91 16.54
C THR A 64 7.59 -9.35 16.99
N GLY A 65 8.64 -9.99 16.46
CA GLY A 65 8.97 -11.39 16.75
C GLY A 65 8.53 -12.40 15.69
N ASP A 66 7.67 -12.02 14.73
CA ASP A 66 7.26 -12.92 13.66
C ASP A 66 8.45 -13.32 12.77
N VAL A 67 8.44 -14.57 12.29
CA VAL A 67 9.33 -15.06 11.24
C VAL A 67 8.61 -14.93 9.90
N VAL A 68 9.24 -14.25 8.95
CA VAL A 68 8.61 -13.86 7.67
C VAL A 68 9.49 -14.18 6.49
N SER A 69 8.86 -14.51 5.36
CA SER A 69 9.50 -14.49 4.05
C SER A 69 9.25 -13.14 3.38
N ILE A 70 10.32 -12.48 2.96
CA ILE A 70 10.28 -11.20 2.26
C ILE A 70 10.88 -11.35 0.86
N VAL A 71 10.33 -10.62 -0.10
CA VAL A 71 10.85 -10.57 -1.47
C VAL A 71 11.33 -9.15 -1.82
N PRO A 72 12.47 -9.02 -2.51
CA PRO A 72 12.90 -7.74 -3.08
C PRO A 72 12.09 -7.37 -4.32
N GLY A 73 12.46 -6.28 -4.98
CA GLY A 73 11.87 -5.87 -6.27
C GLY A 73 10.53 -5.13 -6.15
N TRP A 74 10.11 -4.74 -4.95
CA TRP A 74 8.92 -3.93 -4.72
C TRP A 74 9.25 -2.56 -4.12
N PRO A 75 9.67 -1.59 -4.95
CA PRO A 75 9.91 -0.23 -4.49
C PRO A 75 8.58 0.48 -4.15
N THR A 76 8.36 0.69 -2.84
CA THR A 76 7.23 1.47 -2.31
C THR A 76 7.66 2.87 -1.86
N SER A 77 8.90 3.02 -1.39
CA SER A 77 9.45 4.30 -0.93
C SER A 77 10.95 4.37 -1.26
N GLN A 78 11.63 5.46 -0.87
CA GLN A 78 13.05 5.67 -1.11
C GLN A 78 13.90 4.53 -0.55
N ARG A 79 13.65 4.12 0.70
CA ARG A 79 14.40 3.04 1.40
C ARG A 79 13.68 1.69 1.43
N LYS A 80 12.37 1.66 1.16
CA LYS A 80 11.54 0.45 1.16
C LYS A 80 11.54 -0.23 -0.21
N ARG A 81 12.35 -1.27 -0.34
CA ARG A 81 12.54 -2.07 -1.59
C ARG A 81 12.01 -3.50 -1.48
N HIS A 82 11.63 -3.92 -0.29
CA HIS A 82 11.18 -5.27 0.03
C HIS A 82 9.70 -5.26 0.43
N VAL A 83 9.02 -6.37 0.20
CA VAL A 83 7.61 -6.57 0.56
C VAL A 83 7.45 -7.96 1.20
N VAL A 84 6.49 -8.09 2.11
CA VAL A 84 6.17 -9.37 2.76
C VAL A 84 5.55 -10.30 1.72
N LYS A 85 6.01 -11.56 1.66
CA LYS A 85 5.40 -12.61 0.85
C LYS A 85 4.40 -13.41 1.66
N HIS A 86 4.83 -13.98 2.78
CA HIS A 86 3.99 -14.73 3.72
C HIS A 86 4.65 -14.77 5.10
N ILE A 87 3.83 -15.10 6.11
CA ILE A 87 4.27 -15.33 7.49
C ILE A 87 4.67 -16.80 7.59
N ILE A 88 5.89 -17.09 8.06
CA ILE A 88 6.39 -18.46 8.25
C ILE A 88 5.98 -18.96 9.64
N ALA A 89 6.23 -18.16 10.67
CA ALA A 89 5.85 -18.47 12.04
C ALA A 89 5.34 -17.20 12.74
N PRO A 90 4.05 -17.14 13.12
CA PRO A 90 3.52 -16.02 13.88
C PRO A 90 4.00 -16.09 15.34
N TYR A 91 4.25 -14.93 15.94
CA TYR A 91 4.51 -14.77 17.37
C TYR A 91 3.29 -14.16 18.08
N GLY A 92 2.86 -14.78 19.18
CA GLY A 92 1.69 -14.33 19.94
C GLY A 92 0.38 -14.67 19.24
N VAL A 93 -0.27 -13.67 18.63
CA VAL A 93 -1.59 -13.82 18.01
C VAL A 93 -1.53 -14.78 16.81
N PRO A 94 -2.45 -15.75 16.66
CA PRO A 94 -2.50 -16.64 15.50
C PRO A 94 -2.67 -15.90 14.16
N ILE A 95 -2.46 -16.61 13.04
CA ILE A 95 -2.55 -16.01 11.70
C ILE A 95 -4.00 -15.68 11.31
N ASP A 96 -4.96 -16.44 11.83
CA ASP A 96 -6.38 -16.34 11.47
C ASP A 96 -7.04 -15.06 12.01
N GLU A 97 -6.54 -14.54 13.13
CA GLU A 97 -7.03 -13.30 13.75
C GLU A 97 -6.41 -12.04 13.12
N ARG A 98 -5.48 -12.19 12.19
CA ARG A 98 -4.73 -11.09 11.57
C ARG A 98 -5.27 -10.79 10.18
N PRO A 99 -5.15 -9.54 9.70
CA PRO A 99 -5.51 -9.25 8.33
C PRO A 99 -4.59 -10.02 7.37
N PRO A 100 -5.13 -10.62 6.29
CA PRO A 100 -4.35 -11.47 5.39
C PRO A 100 -3.31 -10.65 4.63
N VAL A 101 -2.16 -11.26 4.32
CA VAL A 101 -1.13 -10.63 3.47
C VAL A 101 -1.56 -10.74 2.00
N PRO A 102 -1.64 -9.62 1.25
CA PRO A 102 -2.06 -9.67 -0.15
C PRO A 102 -1.11 -10.47 -1.05
N THR A 103 -1.70 -11.21 -1.98
CA THR A 103 -0.94 -11.98 -2.97
C THR A 103 -0.16 -11.06 -3.92
N LEU A 104 0.78 -11.62 -4.68
CA LEU A 104 1.57 -10.82 -5.63
C LEU A 104 0.67 -10.18 -6.70
N GLU A 105 -0.30 -10.94 -7.22
CA GLU A 105 -1.19 -10.47 -8.28
C GLU A 105 -2.14 -9.39 -7.76
N GLU A 106 -2.68 -9.52 -6.55
CA GLU A 106 -3.46 -8.46 -5.89
C GLU A 106 -2.66 -7.16 -5.76
N ARG A 107 -1.40 -7.26 -5.29
CA ARG A 107 -0.52 -6.09 -5.18
C ARG A 107 -0.23 -5.44 -6.52
N ILE A 108 -0.08 -6.24 -7.58
CA ILE A 108 0.10 -5.74 -8.96
C ILE A 108 -1.17 -5.05 -9.42
N ALA A 109 -2.33 -5.68 -9.25
CA ALA A 109 -3.62 -5.12 -9.64
C ALA A 109 -3.91 -3.79 -8.93
N GLU A 110 -3.69 -3.70 -7.62
CA GLU A 110 -3.82 -2.44 -6.87
C GLU A 110 -2.92 -1.34 -7.42
N ARG A 111 -1.67 -1.67 -7.77
CA ARG A 111 -0.71 -0.70 -8.29
C ARG A 111 -1.09 -0.24 -9.70
N GLU A 112 -1.57 -1.16 -10.53
CA GLU A 112 -2.01 -0.87 -11.89
C GLU A 112 -3.30 -0.05 -11.90
N ALA A 113 -4.24 -0.33 -10.99
CA ALA A 113 -5.44 0.48 -10.78
C ALA A 113 -5.08 1.91 -10.33
N LYS A 114 -4.19 2.07 -9.34
CA LYS A 114 -3.70 3.39 -8.90
C LYS A 114 -3.03 4.17 -10.04
N LYS A 115 -2.31 3.47 -10.93
CA LYS A 115 -1.69 4.07 -12.10
C LYS A 115 -2.74 4.48 -13.13
N ALA A 116 -3.67 3.59 -13.48
CA ALA A 116 -4.75 3.87 -14.43
C ALA A 116 -5.60 5.07 -13.98
N ALA A 117 -5.97 5.14 -12.70
CA ALA A 117 -6.69 6.28 -12.13
C ALA A 117 -5.88 7.59 -12.16
N LYS A 118 -4.54 7.52 -12.09
CA LYS A 118 -3.68 8.70 -12.29
C LYS A 118 -3.64 9.12 -13.76
N ASP A 119 -3.56 8.16 -14.67
CA ASP A 119 -3.49 8.41 -16.11
C ASP A 119 -4.83 8.98 -16.63
N GLN A 120 -5.97 8.47 -16.14
CA GLN A 120 -7.31 9.02 -16.39
C GLN A 120 -7.40 10.48 -15.95
N ARG A 121 -7.11 10.78 -14.67
CA ARG A 121 -7.09 12.17 -14.16
C ARG A 121 -6.20 13.11 -14.98
N LYS A 122 -5.10 12.60 -15.55
CA LYS A 122 -4.23 13.40 -16.42
C LYS A 122 -4.84 13.62 -17.79
N ALA A 123 -5.49 12.60 -18.36
CA ALA A 123 -6.18 12.68 -19.65
C ALA A 123 -7.36 13.66 -19.58
N ASP A 124 -8.20 13.56 -18.55
CA ASP A 124 -9.33 14.47 -18.34
C ASP A 124 -8.85 15.92 -18.25
N ARG A 125 -7.79 16.16 -17.45
CA ARG A 125 -7.16 17.48 -17.35
C ARG A 125 -6.61 18.00 -18.68
N MET A 126 -6.08 17.14 -19.55
CA MET A 126 -5.60 17.55 -20.88
C MET A 126 -6.77 17.85 -21.82
N GLN A 127 -7.83 17.02 -21.80
CA GLN A 127 -9.04 17.25 -22.60
C GLN A 127 -9.74 18.55 -22.23
N ASP A 128 -9.79 18.89 -20.95
CA ASP A 128 -10.36 20.16 -20.48
C ASP A 128 -9.54 21.37 -20.93
N LEU A 129 -8.21 21.23 -21.06
CA LEU A 129 -7.33 22.29 -21.57
C LEU A 129 -7.37 22.43 -23.10
N GLU A 130 -7.63 21.35 -23.82
CA GLU A 130 -7.69 21.33 -25.29
C GLU A 130 -9.02 21.81 -25.84
N LYS A 131 -10.10 21.85 -25.05
CA LYS A 131 -11.38 22.44 -25.46
C LYS A 131 -11.22 23.95 -25.71
N PRO A 132 -11.28 24.42 -26.97
CA PRO A 132 -11.24 25.85 -27.24
C PRO A 132 -12.59 26.47 -26.83
N GLY A 133 -12.56 27.40 -25.89
CA GLY A 133 -13.71 28.27 -25.58
C GLY A 133 -14.49 27.98 -24.30
N ARG A 134 -13.84 27.92 -23.12
CA ARG A 134 -14.52 28.30 -21.87
C ARG A 134 -14.25 29.76 -21.54
N GLY A 135 -14.68 30.63 -22.45
CA GLY A 135 -14.98 32.03 -22.17
C GLY A 135 -16.49 32.18 -22.02
N VAL A 136 -16.90 32.90 -20.99
CA VAL A 136 -18.27 33.30 -20.62
C VAL A 136 -19.03 32.29 -19.76
N GLY A 137 -19.62 32.83 -18.68
CA GLY A 137 -20.07 32.14 -17.48
C GLY A 137 -21.14 31.08 -17.70
N GLU A 138 -20.98 30.00 -16.96
CA GLU A 138 -22.09 29.10 -16.63
C GLU A 138 -22.53 29.55 -15.23
N GLU A 139 -23.54 30.43 -15.18
CA GLU A 139 -24.22 30.80 -13.94
C GLU A 139 -24.75 29.52 -13.30
N VAL A 140 -24.24 29.20 -12.12
CA VAL A 140 -24.75 28.11 -11.31
C VAL A 140 -26.08 28.60 -10.75
N GLU A 141 -27.19 28.16 -11.33
CA GLU A 141 -28.53 28.34 -10.76
C GLU A 141 -28.56 27.72 -9.35
N ASP A 142 -28.55 28.60 -8.35
CA ASP A 142 -28.68 28.26 -6.93
C ASP A 142 -30.12 27.81 -6.66
N THR A 143 -30.41 26.53 -6.90
CA THR A 143 -31.67 25.89 -6.51
C THR A 143 -31.67 25.60 -5.01
N ARG A 144 -31.62 26.67 -4.20
CA ARG A 144 -31.82 26.63 -2.74
C ARG A 144 -32.89 27.61 -2.27
N GLU A 145 -34.03 27.63 -2.94
CA GLU A 145 -35.25 28.12 -2.31
C GLU A 145 -36.39 27.16 -2.61
N GLN A 146 -36.68 26.29 -1.64
CA GLN A 146 -38.06 25.88 -1.40
C GLN A 146 -38.48 26.52 -0.08
N PRO A 147 -39.48 27.41 -0.09
CA PRO A 147 -40.02 27.94 1.16
C PRO A 147 -40.64 26.79 1.94
N ARG A 148 -40.30 26.67 3.22
CA ARG A 148 -41.06 25.89 4.18
C ARG A 148 -42.47 26.50 4.23
N THR A 149 -43.44 25.84 3.61
CA THR A 149 -44.85 26.09 3.91
C THR A 149 -45.12 25.61 5.32
N GLU A 150 -45.25 26.57 6.23
CA GLU A 150 -46.06 26.45 7.44
C GLU A 150 -47.56 26.40 7.04
N GLU A 151 -48.41 25.92 7.96
CA GLU A 151 -49.87 25.62 7.87
C GLU A 151 -50.16 24.11 7.66
N ASN A 152 -50.86 23.39 8.54
CA ASN A 152 -51.99 23.70 9.44
C ASN A 152 -51.79 23.02 10.80
N SER A 153 -52.02 23.66 11.95
CA SER A 153 -53.30 24.14 12.49
C SER A 153 -54.30 22.99 12.77
N SER A 154 -54.41 22.70 14.06
CA SER A 154 -55.62 22.39 14.84
C SER A 154 -56.87 21.89 14.11
N SER A 155 -57.35 20.70 14.48
CA SER A 155 -58.78 20.47 14.67
C SER A 155 -59.01 19.59 15.89
N GLU A 156 -59.68 20.19 16.87
CA GLU A 156 -60.45 19.54 17.94
C GLU A 156 -61.59 18.68 17.36
N VAL A 157 -62.24 17.93 18.27
CA VAL A 157 -63.58 17.31 18.19
C VAL A 157 -63.54 15.85 17.69
N ASP A 158 -63.94 14.79 18.42
CA ASP A 158 -64.77 14.57 19.63
C ASP A 158 -64.15 13.51 20.56
#